data_AF-A0A126QRL0-F1
#
_entry.id   AF-A0A126QRL0-F1
#
_cell.length_a   1.000
_cell.length_b   1.000
_cell.length_c   1.000
_cell.angle_alpha   90.00
_cell.angle_beta   90.00
_cell.angle_gamma   90.00
#
_symmetry.space_group_name_H-M   'P 1'
#
loop_
_entity.id
_entity.type
_entity.pdbx_description
1 polymer ?
#
loop_
_entity_poly.entity_id
_entity_poly.type
_entity_poly.pdbx_seq_one_letter_code
_entity_poly.pdbx_strand_id
1 'polypeptide(L)'
;MKKNTFTIAASMLTIILLVVAYMAPTAFSQDDMTEVPVDGFAKLERPRVPFMHDAHNEKAGLDDCVVCHHSKNDDGTQNTEDSSEGESCSSCHAETRTDDGTPLMRAYHLQCQGCHEAQGKGPVACGECHPK
;
A
#
# COMPACT_ATOMS: atom_id res chain seq x y z
N MET A 1 -23.88 -17.99 -47.30
CA MET A 1 -24.06 -17.05 -46.16
C MET A 1 -23.69 -17.68 -44.82
N LYS A 2 -24.25 -18.83 -44.41
CA LYS A 2 -24.01 -19.47 -43.08
C LYS A 2 -22.55 -19.86 -42.76
N LYS A 3 -21.76 -20.30 -43.75
CA LYS A 3 -20.35 -20.70 -43.53
C LYS A 3 -19.47 -19.53 -43.06
N ASN A 4 -19.66 -18.34 -43.63
CA ASN A 4 -18.88 -17.15 -43.27
C ASN A 4 -19.28 -16.62 -41.89
N THR A 5 -20.56 -16.74 -41.52
CA THR A 5 -21.03 -16.38 -40.18
C THR A 5 -20.44 -17.30 -39.11
N PHE A 6 -20.30 -18.59 -39.42
CA PHE A 6 -19.72 -19.57 -38.51
C PHE A 6 -18.20 -19.39 -38.33
N THR A 7 -17.44 -19.13 -39.41
CA THR A 7 -16.01 -18.81 -39.30
C THR A 7 -15.76 -17.49 -38.59
N ILE A 8 -16.56 -16.45 -38.84
CA ILE A 8 -16.44 -15.18 -38.10
C ILE A 8 -16.72 -15.38 -36.61
N ALA A 9 -17.75 -16.15 -36.24
CA ALA A 9 -18.07 -16.45 -34.84
C ALA A 9 -16.95 -17.27 -34.16
N ALA A 10 -16.38 -18.27 -34.83
CA ALA A 10 -15.27 -19.06 -34.31
C ALA A 10 -13.99 -18.22 -34.12
N SER A 11 -13.69 -17.32 -35.05
CA SER A 11 -12.56 -16.38 -34.93
C SER A 11 -12.76 -15.40 -33.77
N MET A 12 -13.96 -14.86 -33.58
CA MET A 12 -14.25 -13.98 -32.45
C MET A 12 -14.13 -14.70 -31.10
N LEU A 13 -14.63 -15.93 -30.99
CA LEU A 13 -14.51 -16.72 -29.76
C LEU A 13 -13.04 -17.02 -29.42
N THR A 14 -12.24 -17.34 -30.43
CA THR A 14 -10.79 -17.55 -30.26
C THR A 14 -10.09 -16.28 -29.77
N ILE A 15 -10.43 -15.12 -30.33
CA ILE A 15 -9.87 -13.83 -29.90
C ILE A 15 -10.27 -13.52 -28.45
N ILE A 16 -11.53 -13.74 -28.07
CA ILE A 16 -12.00 -13.53 -26.70
C ILE A 16 -11.24 -14.43 -25.72
N LEU A 17 -11.06 -15.72 -26.06
CA LEU A 17 -10.31 -16.66 -25.22
C LEU A 17 -8.84 -16.26 -25.07
N LEU A 18 -8.21 -15.75 -26.14
CA LEU A 18 -6.83 -15.25 -26.08
C LEU A 18 -6.71 -13.99 -25.24
N VAL A 19 -7.68 -13.07 -25.32
CA VAL A 19 -7.71 -11.86 -24.48
C VAL A 19 -7.91 -12.21 -23.01
N VAL A 20 -8.83 -13.12 -22.70
CA VAL A 20 -9.05 -13.60 -21.32
C VAL A 20 -7.81 -14.31 -20.78
N ALA A 21 -7.17 -15.17 -21.58
CA ALA A 21 -5.93 -15.83 -21.19
C ALA A 21 -4.77 -14.85 -20.95
N TYR A 22 -4.72 -13.74 -21.70
CA TYR A 22 -3.72 -12.69 -21.53
C TYR A 22 -3.99 -11.78 -20.32
N MET A 23 -5.25 -11.51 -19.97
CA MET A 23 -5.62 -10.66 -18.83
C MET A 23 -5.80 -11.41 -17.51
N ALA A 24 -5.98 -12.74 -17.52
CA ALA A 24 -6.10 -13.51 -16.29
C ALA A 24 -4.89 -13.33 -15.33
N PRO A 25 -3.62 -13.28 -15.78
CA PRO A 25 -2.48 -13.07 -14.89
C PRO A 25 -2.50 -11.72 -14.17
N THR A 26 -3.00 -10.65 -14.81
CA THR A 26 -3.06 -9.32 -14.16
C THR A 26 -4.08 -9.27 -13.03
N ALA A 27 -5.12 -10.11 -13.09
CA ALA A 27 -6.10 -10.25 -12.01
C ALA A 27 -5.55 -10.99 -10.78
N PHE A 28 -4.48 -11.77 -10.94
CA PHE A 28 -3.83 -12.52 -9.85
C PHE A 28 -2.48 -11.92 -9.42
N SER A 29 -2.05 -10.81 -10.01
CA SER A 29 -0.75 -10.16 -9.73
C SER A 29 -0.84 -9.04 -8.67
N GLN A 30 -2.03 -8.76 -8.12
CA GLN A 30 -2.16 -7.94 -6.93
C GLN A 30 -1.98 -8.86 -5.72
N ASP A 31 -0.74 -9.07 -5.31
CA ASP A 31 -0.49 -9.54 -3.94
C ASP A 31 -0.79 -8.35 -3.02
N ASP A 32 -1.99 -8.34 -2.44
CA ASP A 32 -2.38 -7.31 -1.49
C ASP A 32 -1.41 -7.32 -0.30
N MET A 33 -0.93 -6.14 0.08
CA MET A 33 -0.13 -6.00 1.30
C MET A 33 -0.94 -6.52 2.49
N THR A 34 -0.37 -7.45 3.26
CA THR A 34 -1.03 -8.07 4.43
C THR A 34 -0.43 -7.64 5.76
N GLU A 35 0.78 -7.07 5.71
CA GLU A 35 1.52 -6.59 6.87
C GLU A 35 2.35 -5.37 6.50
N VAL A 36 2.62 -4.49 7.47
CA VAL A 36 3.52 -3.36 7.27
C VAL A 36 4.94 -3.88 6.97
N PRO A 37 5.60 -3.41 5.88
CA PRO A 37 6.96 -3.83 5.55
C PRO A 37 7.94 -3.50 6.67
N VAL A 38 8.88 -4.42 6.91
CA VAL A 38 9.86 -4.27 7.99
C VAL A 38 11.31 -4.32 7.50
N ASP A 39 11.53 -4.34 6.19
CA ASP A 39 12.88 -4.43 5.59
C ASP A 39 13.78 -3.24 5.97
N GLY A 40 13.17 -2.14 6.42
CA GLY A 40 13.89 -0.99 6.98
C GLY A 40 14.38 -1.16 8.41
N PHE A 41 14.12 -2.29 9.09
CA PHE A 41 14.58 -2.55 10.45
C PHE A 41 15.62 -3.69 10.49
N ALA A 42 16.75 -3.47 11.15
CA ALA A 42 17.76 -4.50 11.35
C ALA A 42 17.28 -5.63 12.26
N LYS A 43 16.43 -5.32 13.24
CA LYS A 43 15.87 -6.29 14.19
C LYS A 43 14.50 -5.83 14.68
N LEU A 44 13.54 -6.77 14.68
CA LEU A 44 12.21 -6.52 15.23
C LEU A 44 12.19 -6.72 16.74
N GLU A 45 11.67 -5.74 17.47
CA GLU A 45 11.39 -5.84 18.91
C GLU A 45 9.93 -6.24 19.21
N ARG A 46 9.06 -6.15 18.20
CA ARG A 46 7.64 -6.48 18.26
C ARG A 46 7.25 -7.34 17.06
N PRO A 47 6.17 -8.13 17.15
CA PRO A 47 5.57 -8.80 16.00
C PRO A 47 5.24 -7.83 14.87
N ARG A 48 5.10 -8.34 13.65
CA ARG A 48 4.69 -7.54 12.49
C ARG A 48 3.27 -7.03 12.66
N VAL A 49 2.98 -5.85 12.12
CA VAL A 49 1.65 -5.24 12.18
C VAL A 49 0.83 -5.76 11.02
N PRO A 50 -0.28 -6.50 11.25
CA PRO A 50 -1.20 -6.87 10.19
C PRO A 50 -1.82 -5.61 9.61
N PHE A 51 -1.73 -5.46 8.29
CA PHE A 51 -2.18 -4.27 7.59
C PHE A 51 -2.58 -4.64 6.17
N MET A 52 -3.87 -4.99 6.01
CA MET A 52 -4.48 -5.20 4.71
C MET A 52 -4.72 -3.84 4.05
N HIS A 53 -3.77 -3.33 3.27
CA HIS A 53 -3.72 -1.93 2.81
C HIS A 53 -5.06 -1.42 2.27
N ASP A 54 -5.59 -2.08 1.26
CA ASP A 54 -6.79 -1.64 0.55
C ASP A 54 -8.03 -1.76 1.43
N ALA A 55 -8.17 -2.88 2.15
CA ALA A 55 -9.28 -3.09 3.07
C ALA A 55 -9.25 -2.11 4.26
N HIS A 56 -8.05 -1.74 4.73
CA HIS A 56 -7.89 -0.70 5.74
C HIS A 56 -8.35 0.66 5.19
N ASN A 57 -7.86 1.05 4.02
CA ASN A 57 -8.14 2.35 3.42
C ASN A 57 -9.62 2.50 3.07
N GLU A 58 -10.24 1.47 2.48
CA GLU A 58 -11.69 1.43 2.20
C GLU A 58 -12.49 1.59 3.50
N LYS A 59 -12.15 0.83 4.54
CA LYS A 59 -12.85 0.91 5.84
C LYS A 59 -12.67 2.26 6.53
N ALA A 60 -11.50 2.88 6.37
CA ALA A 60 -11.18 4.18 6.93
C ALA A 60 -11.73 5.34 6.08
N GLY A 61 -12.22 5.08 4.87
CA GLY A 61 -12.68 6.10 3.93
C GLY A 61 -11.53 6.97 3.41
N LEU A 62 -10.36 6.36 3.18
CA LEU A 62 -9.15 7.02 2.71
C LEU A 62 -8.98 6.76 1.20
N ASP A 63 -9.38 7.74 0.39
CA ASP A 63 -9.21 7.70 -1.07
C ASP A 63 -7.96 8.48 -1.53
N ASP A 64 -7.39 9.31 -0.65
CA ASP A 64 -6.23 10.14 -0.97
C ASP A 64 -4.94 9.48 -0.45
N CYS A 65 -4.12 9.03 -1.39
CA CYS A 65 -2.90 8.30 -1.11
C CYS A 65 -1.85 9.16 -0.39
N VAL A 66 -1.86 10.49 -0.60
CA VAL A 66 -0.88 11.42 -0.03
C VAL A 66 -0.99 11.53 1.49
N VAL A 67 -2.14 11.10 2.06
CA VAL A 67 -2.35 11.03 3.51
C VAL A 67 -1.26 10.21 4.18
N CYS A 68 -0.79 9.13 3.53
CA CYS A 68 0.29 8.27 4.02
C CYS A 68 1.54 8.36 3.15
N HIS A 69 1.38 8.32 1.83
CA HIS A 69 2.46 8.43 0.85
C HIS A 69 2.78 9.90 0.58
N HIS A 70 3.21 10.62 1.61
CA HIS A 70 3.62 12.01 1.43
C HIS A 70 4.99 12.10 0.75
N SER A 71 5.19 13.16 -0.02
CA SER A 71 6.53 13.54 -0.52
C SER A 71 7.23 14.47 0.47
N LYS A 72 8.37 15.03 0.06
CA LYS A 72 9.15 15.99 0.83
C LYS A 72 9.37 17.26 0.01
N ASN A 73 9.19 18.42 0.63
CA ASN A 73 9.51 19.72 0.04
C ASN A 73 11.03 19.94 -0.03
N ASP A 74 11.45 20.94 -0.80
CA ASP A 74 12.87 21.32 -0.93
C ASP A 74 13.51 21.74 0.42
N ASP A 75 12.71 22.25 1.35
CA ASP A 75 13.15 22.64 2.70
C ASP A 75 13.19 21.46 3.69
N GLY A 76 12.85 20.24 3.23
CA GLY A 76 12.85 19.03 4.05
C GLY A 76 11.56 18.77 4.83
N THR A 77 10.57 19.67 4.75
CA THR A 77 9.26 19.46 5.38
C THR A 77 8.40 18.47 4.59
N GLN A 78 7.39 17.90 5.26
CA GLN A 78 6.43 17.00 4.62
C GLN A 78 5.63 17.75 3.54
N ASN A 79 5.51 17.15 2.36
CA ASN A 79 4.65 17.63 1.28
C ASN A 79 3.40 16.74 1.20
N THR A 80 2.23 17.34 1.42
CA THR A 80 0.92 16.66 1.37
C THR A 80 0.14 16.92 0.08
N GLU A 81 0.78 17.49 -0.93
CA GLU A 81 0.16 17.74 -2.25
C GLU A 81 0.66 16.74 -3.31
N ASP A 82 1.87 16.20 -3.14
CA ASP A 82 2.49 15.24 -4.05
C ASP A 82 2.65 13.87 -3.40
N SER A 83 2.06 12.84 -4.04
CA SER A 83 2.12 11.46 -3.56
C SER A 83 3.45 10.76 -3.90
N SER A 84 3.97 9.99 -2.95
CA SER A 84 5.16 9.14 -3.07
C SER A 84 4.83 7.65 -3.18
N GLU A 85 3.64 7.31 -3.69
CA GLU A 85 3.23 5.92 -3.93
C GLU A 85 4.27 5.14 -4.73
N GLY A 86 4.49 3.89 -4.34
CA GLY A 86 5.53 3.02 -4.92
C GLY A 86 6.89 3.13 -4.24
N GLU A 87 7.14 4.19 -3.46
CA GLU A 87 8.33 4.30 -2.62
C GLU A 87 8.07 3.76 -1.22
N SER A 88 9.03 2.98 -0.69
CA SER A 88 8.95 2.47 0.68
C SER A 88 9.22 3.59 1.69
N CYS A 89 8.55 3.58 2.85
CA CYS A 89 8.81 4.55 3.93
C CYS A 89 10.30 4.59 4.31
N SER A 90 10.97 3.42 4.30
CA SER A 90 12.38 3.25 4.66
C SER A 90 13.38 3.86 3.66
N SER A 91 12.96 4.21 2.43
CA SER A 91 13.84 4.87 1.46
C SER A 91 14.19 6.29 1.90
N CYS A 92 13.25 6.97 2.58
CA CYS A 92 13.43 8.30 3.14
C CYS A 92 13.64 8.27 4.66
N HIS A 93 12.93 7.42 5.39
CA HIS A 93 13.01 7.29 6.85
C HIS A 93 13.90 6.11 7.24
N ALA A 94 15.20 6.35 7.43
CA ALA A 94 16.11 5.34 7.95
C ALA A 94 15.77 4.92 9.40
N GLU A 95 16.11 3.68 9.78
CA GLU A 95 15.95 3.13 11.14
C GLU A 95 16.59 4.04 12.21
N THR A 96 17.82 4.46 11.93
CA THR A 96 18.58 5.41 12.74
C THR A 96 18.99 6.59 11.88
N ARG A 97 18.89 7.79 12.45
CA ARG A 97 19.23 9.04 11.78
C ARG A 97 20.16 9.88 12.66
N THR A 98 21.03 10.64 12.01
CA THR A 98 21.93 11.61 12.65
C THR A 98 21.58 13.06 12.33
N ASP A 99 20.59 13.27 11.45
CA ASP A 99 20.03 14.56 11.09
C ASP A 99 18.66 14.75 11.78
N ASP A 100 18.00 15.87 11.51
CA ASP A 100 16.69 16.23 12.08
C ASP A 100 15.51 15.47 11.43
N GLY A 101 15.78 14.48 10.59
CA GLY A 101 14.74 13.68 9.95
C GLY A 101 14.03 12.76 10.95
N THR A 102 12.80 12.36 10.62
CA THR A 102 12.05 11.42 11.47
C THR A 102 12.53 9.98 11.24
N PRO A 103 12.97 9.24 12.27
CA PRO A 103 13.36 7.82 12.12
C PRO A 103 12.17 6.92 11.81
N LEU A 104 12.41 5.78 11.14
CA LEU A 104 11.36 4.90 10.59
C LEU A 104 10.26 4.50 11.59
N MET A 105 10.65 4.00 12.77
CA MET A 105 9.69 3.60 13.81
C MET A 105 8.82 4.79 14.24
N ARG A 106 9.43 5.97 14.39
CA ARG A 106 8.70 7.18 14.77
C ARG A 106 7.77 7.62 13.65
N ALA A 107 8.16 7.48 12.39
CA ALA A 107 7.32 7.81 11.24
C ALA A 107 6.04 6.95 11.25
N TYR A 108 6.17 5.63 11.43
CA TYR A 108 5.00 4.75 11.54
C TYR A 108 4.08 5.13 12.71
N HIS A 109 4.63 5.37 13.90
CA HIS A 109 3.78 5.75 15.04
C HIS A 109 3.11 7.12 14.86
N LEU A 110 3.83 8.13 14.36
CA LEU A 110 3.22 9.44 14.12
C LEU A 110 2.11 9.37 13.05
N GLN A 111 2.32 8.59 12.00
CA GLN A 111 1.35 8.43 10.91
C GLN A 111 0.14 7.60 11.34
N CYS A 112 0.37 6.34 11.74
CA CYS A 112 -0.70 5.36 11.99
C CYS A 112 -1.41 5.64 13.31
N GLN A 113 -0.66 5.66 14.42
CA GLN A 113 -1.24 5.88 15.75
C GLN A 113 -1.78 7.31 15.87
N GLY A 114 -1.09 8.31 15.33
CA GLY A 114 -1.56 9.70 15.35
C GLY A 114 -2.91 9.88 14.65
N CYS A 115 -3.10 9.26 13.47
CA CYS A 115 -4.40 9.26 12.80
C CYS A 115 -5.47 8.54 13.63
N HIS A 116 -5.16 7.36 14.19
CA HIS A 116 -6.12 6.62 15.01
C HIS A 116 -6.58 7.39 16.25
N GLU A 117 -5.65 8.06 16.93
CA GLU A 117 -5.93 8.92 18.08
C GLU A 117 -6.79 10.12 17.68
N ALA A 118 -6.44 10.82 16.59
CA ALA A 118 -7.17 11.99 16.10
C ALA A 118 -8.61 11.64 15.68
N GLN A 119 -8.81 10.48 15.06
CA GLN A 119 -10.11 10.00 14.61
C GLN A 119 -10.91 9.30 15.73
N GLY A 120 -10.27 8.97 16.85
CA GLY A 120 -10.85 8.13 17.90
C GLY A 120 -11.25 6.74 17.39
N LYS A 121 -10.54 6.22 16.38
CA LYS A 121 -10.84 4.97 15.67
C LYS A 121 -9.56 4.22 15.36
N GLY A 122 -9.57 2.91 15.55
CA GLY A 122 -8.40 2.05 15.29
C GLY A 122 -7.56 1.81 16.55
N PRO A 123 -6.56 0.91 16.45
CA PRO A 123 -5.71 0.53 17.57
C PRO A 123 -4.74 1.66 17.96
N VAL A 124 -4.57 1.88 19.26
CA VAL A 124 -3.63 2.89 19.81
C VAL A 124 -2.68 2.30 20.84
N ALA A 125 -2.99 1.14 21.40
CA ALA A 125 -2.09 0.44 22.30
C ALA A 125 -1.13 -0.48 21.52
N CYS A 126 0.10 -0.63 22.04
CA CYS A 126 1.16 -1.34 21.34
C CYS A 126 0.78 -2.78 20.93
N GLY A 127 0.06 -3.51 21.80
CA GLY A 127 -0.34 -4.90 21.54
C GLY A 127 -1.56 -5.05 20.62
N GLU A 128 -2.27 -3.97 20.34
CA GLU A 128 -3.39 -3.95 19.40
C GLU A 128 -2.86 -3.85 17.96
N CYS A 129 -1.80 -3.05 17.74
CA CYS A 129 -1.09 -2.99 16.46
C CYS A 129 -0.15 -4.18 16.26
N HIS A 130 0.54 -4.62 17.32
CA HIS A 130 1.51 -5.71 17.29
C HIS A 130 0.99 -6.96 18.03
N PRO A 131 0.02 -7.69 17.45
CA PRO A 131 -0.50 -8.92 18.05
C PRO A 131 0.58 -9.99 18.15
N LYS A 132 0.48 -10.86 19.16
CA LYS A 132 1.47 -11.91 19.44
C LYS A 132 1.54 -12.99 18.38
#